data_AF-A0A5B9PFM4-F1
#
_entry.id   AF-A0A5B9PFM4-F1
#
_cell.length_a   1.000
_cell.length_b   1.000
_cell.length_c   1.000
_cell.angle_alpha   90.00
_cell.angle_beta   90.00
_cell.angle_gamma   90.00
#
_symmetry.space_group_name_H-M   'P 1'
#
loop_
_entity.id
_entity.type
_entity.pdbx_description
1 polymer ?
#
loop_
_entity_poly.entity_id
_entity_poly.type
_entity_poly.pdbx_seq_one_letter_code
_entity_poly.pdbx_strand_id
1 'polypeptide(L)'
;MNNFVVRILVLLFCIGLARNVVAQAETENFELNITGSLVDKLEPNTRISVGTIGTSREFPYVAMSASVESLPLYLPKKHFQDRYLRVSFYSHTQQTTIFSMEVSRDSMDKVRPIKLKLDKPNPNLRIIAWWKRVRYKPAVSKRMSYVELPYWNKEIGKLTSAPQKPMLHVDNGEGKTATIEMGDFCMGDRWHATLPDDFAPTSASTITYTVEYDSGGLFDSVATKFEYDYRVGVDTD
;
A
#
# COMPACT_ATOMS: atom_id res chain seq x y z
N MET A 1 -77.41 36.77 -22.73
CA MET A 1 -76.85 35.91 -23.80
C MET A 1 -75.56 35.32 -23.29
N ASN A 2 -75.53 34.00 -23.15
CA ASN A 2 -74.35 33.20 -22.85
C ASN A 2 -73.31 33.33 -23.97
N ASN A 3 -72.03 33.35 -23.63
CA ASN A 3 -71.06 32.43 -24.22
C ASN A 3 -69.77 32.38 -23.38
N PHE A 4 -69.60 31.20 -22.77
CA PHE A 4 -68.34 30.60 -22.35
C PHE A 4 -67.24 30.78 -23.42
N VAL A 5 -66.05 31.24 -23.04
CA VAL A 5 -64.80 30.65 -23.54
C VAL A 5 -63.80 30.52 -22.38
N VAL A 6 -63.23 29.32 -22.34
CA VAL A 6 -62.40 28.65 -21.36
C VAL A 6 -60.95 29.18 -21.33
N ARG A 7 -60.41 29.29 -20.11
CA ARG A 7 -59.03 29.05 -19.61
C ARG A 7 -57.84 29.34 -20.55
N ILE A 8 -56.83 30.05 -20.01
CA ILE A 8 -55.55 29.46 -19.57
C ILE A 8 -54.81 30.50 -18.71
N LEU A 9 -54.47 30.07 -17.50
CA LEU A 9 -53.63 30.74 -16.52
C LEU A 9 -52.17 30.53 -16.94
N VAL A 10 -51.42 31.60 -17.23
CA VAL A 10 -49.98 31.53 -17.45
C VAL A 10 -49.28 32.15 -16.24
N LEU A 11 -49.00 31.30 -15.26
CA LEU A 11 -48.07 31.56 -14.16
C LEU A 11 -46.66 31.29 -14.70
N LEU A 12 -45.92 32.35 -15.05
CA LEU A 12 -44.56 32.23 -15.57
C LEU A 12 -43.54 32.64 -14.49
N PHE A 13 -42.98 31.59 -13.86
CA PHE A 13 -41.64 31.46 -13.28
C PHE A 13 -41.22 32.33 -12.08
N CYS A 14 -41.40 31.75 -10.88
CA CYS A 14 -40.62 32.06 -9.67
C CYS A 14 -39.62 30.92 -9.30
N ILE A 15 -39.08 30.16 -10.25
CA ILE A 15 -38.20 29.03 -9.92
C ILE A 15 -36.94 29.10 -10.78
N GLY A 16 -35.80 29.45 -10.16
CA GLY A 16 -34.52 29.41 -10.86
C GLY A 16 -33.26 29.78 -10.08
N LEU A 17 -33.33 30.33 -8.86
CA LEU A 17 -32.14 30.69 -8.06
C LEU A 17 -31.93 29.81 -6.82
N ALA A 18 -32.43 28.57 -6.86
CA ALA A 18 -32.14 27.53 -5.85
C ALA A 18 -31.47 26.29 -6.46
N ARG A 19 -30.72 26.45 -7.56
CA ARG A 19 -29.89 25.38 -8.14
C ARG A 19 -28.52 25.97 -8.45
N ASN A 20 -27.59 25.78 -7.53
CA ASN A 20 -26.11 25.83 -7.66
C ASN A 20 -25.42 26.24 -6.35
N VAL A 21 -26.15 26.31 -5.24
CA VAL A 21 -25.56 26.08 -3.92
C VAL A 21 -26.04 24.73 -3.43
N VAL A 22 -25.70 23.66 -4.16
CA VAL A 22 -25.28 22.47 -3.43
C VAL A 22 -24.01 22.95 -2.76
N ALA A 23 -24.16 23.49 -1.54
CA ALA A 23 -23.10 23.47 -0.57
C ALA A 23 -22.65 22.01 -0.57
N GLN A 24 -21.57 21.77 -1.29
CA GLN A 24 -20.87 20.52 -1.33
C GLN A 24 -20.50 20.33 0.14
N ALA A 25 -21.34 19.61 0.88
CA ALA A 25 -21.07 19.31 2.27
C ALA A 25 -19.65 18.80 2.26
N GLU A 26 -18.73 19.59 2.83
CA GLU A 26 -17.33 19.23 2.85
C GLU A 26 -17.32 17.83 3.45
N THR A 27 -17.02 16.82 2.65
CA THR A 27 -17.05 15.46 3.14
C THR A 27 -16.08 15.45 4.31
N GLU A 28 -16.60 15.22 5.52
CA GLU A 28 -15.75 15.18 6.71
C GLU A 28 -14.97 13.88 6.78
N ASN A 29 -15.18 12.95 5.83
CA ASN A 29 -14.60 11.63 5.82
C ASN A 29 -13.79 11.41 4.54
N PHE A 30 -12.61 10.81 4.67
CA PHE A 30 -11.92 10.20 3.53
C PHE A 30 -12.71 8.99 3.06
N GLU A 31 -12.82 8.81 1.75
CA GLU A 31 -13.46 7.65 1.15
C GLU A 31 -12.39 6.67 0.65
N LEU A 32 -12.19 5.56 1.36
CA LEU A 32 -11.24 4.52 1.00
C LEU A 32 -11.94 3.46 0.13
N ASN A 33 -11.53 3.40 -1.13
CA ASN A 33 -11.89 2.35 -2.06
C ASN A 33 -10.69 1.41 -2.29
N ILE A 34 -11.00 0.18 -2.68
CA ILE A 34 -9.99 -0.82 -3.02
C ILE A 34 -10.17 -1.20 -4.49
N THR A 35 -9.05 -1.27 -5.21
CA THR A 35 -9.01 -1.57 -6.65
C THR A 35 -7.79 -2.44 -6.94
N GLY A 36 -7.75 -3.08 -8.11
CA GLY A 36 -6.58 -3.84 -8.57
C GLY A 36 -6.84 -5.35 -8.69
N SER A 37 -5.84 -6.07 -9.20
CA SER A 37 -5.98 -7.49 -9.58
C SER A 37 -6.26 -8.44 -8.41
N LEU A 38 -5.92 -8.04 -7.16
CA LEU A 38 -6.17 -8.88 -5.98
C LEU A 38 -7.58 -8.79 -5.45
N VAL A 39 -8.36 -7.78 -5.86
CA VAL A 39 -9.71 -7.56 -5.31
C VAL A 39 -10.60 -8.78 -5.52
N ASP A 40 -10.57 -9.35 -6.73
CA ASP A 40 -11.38 -10.52 -7.11
C ASP A 40 -10.92 -11.81 -6.42
N LYS A 41 -9.80 -11.79 -5.69
CA LYS A 41 -9.26 -12.91 -4.92
C LYS A 41 -9.56 -12.80 -3.42
N LEU A 42 -10.10 -11.68 -2.96
CA LEU A 42 -10.52 -11.51 -1.57
C LEU A 42 -11.86 -12.21 -1.34
N GLU A 43 -11.94 -12.98 -0.26
CA GLU A 43 -13.22 -13.54 0.18
C GLU A 43 -14.15 -12.39 0.63
N PRO A 44 -15.47 -12.46 0.40
CA PRO A 44 -16.37 -11.35 0.75
C PRO A 44 -16.35 -10.98 2.24
N ASN A 45 -16.14 -12.00 3.10
CA ASN A 45 -16.01 -11.83 4.54
C ASN A 45 -14.58 -11.44 5.00
N THR A 46 -13.64 -11.19 4.08
CA THR A 46 -12.30 -10.70 4.45
C THR A 46 -12.45 -9.40 5.23
N ARG A 47 -11.88 -9.36 6.43
CA ARG A 47 -11.92 -8.16 7.27
C ARG A 47 -10.79 -7.22 6.88
N ILE A 48 -11.15 -6.00 6.54
CA ILE A 48 -10.24 -4.88 6.34
C ILE A 48 -10.14 -4.13 7.66
N SER A 49 -8.93 -3.94 8.16
CA SER A 49 -8.66 -3.09 9.33
C SER A 49 -7.78 -1.92 8.91
N VAL A 50 -8.22 -0.70 9.20
CA VAL A 50 -7.50 0.55 8.92
C VAL A 50 -7.10 1.18 10.24
N GLY A 51 -5.83 1.12 10.59
CA GLY A 51 -5.26 1.70 11.82
C GLY A 51 -4.31 2.85 11.54
N THR A 52 -4.23 3.83 12.43
CA THR A 52 -3.26 4.94 12.34
C THR A 52 -1.88 4.51 12.86
N ILE A 53 -0.82 4.83 12.11
CA ILE A 53 0.57 4.72 12.55
C ILE A 53 1.07 6.13 12.92
N GLY A 54 1.65 6.25 14.12
CA GLY A 54 2.10 7.54 14.65
C GLY A 54 1.09 8.18 15.59
N THR A 55 1.60 8.88 16.60
CA THR A 55 0.85 9.33 17.76
C THR A 55 0.36 10.77 17.60
N SER A 56 -0.96 10.97 17.60
CA SER A 56 -1.55 12.24 18.02
C SER A 56 -1.60 12.26 19.54
N ARG A 57 -1.47 13.46 20.14
CA ARG A 57 -1.62 13.64 21.59
C ARG A 57 -3.06 13.40 22.07
N GLU A 58 -4.07 13.68 21.24
CA GLU A 58 -5.48 13.53 21.63
C GLU A 58 -6.02 12.11 21.41
N PHE A 59 -5.58 11.45 20.33
CA PHE A 59 -5.96 10.06 20.03
C PHE A 59 -4.72 9.29 19.59
N PRO A 60 -4.01 8.60 20.51
CA PRO A 60 -2.71 7.99 20.21
C PRO A 60 -2.80 6.88 19.17
N TYR A 61 -3.93 6.18 19.09
CA TYR A 61 -4.24 5.17 18.08
C TYR A 61 -5.73 5.18 17.77
N VAL A 62 -6.08 5.17 16.48
CA VAL A 62 -7.45 4.95 16.01
C VAL A 62 -7.43 3.83 14.98
N ALA A 63 -8.39 2.89 15.09
CA ALA A 63 -8.61 1.87 14.09
C ALA A 63 -10.09 1.70 13.78
N MET A 64 -10.37 1.40 12.51
CA MET A 64 -11.69 1.00 12.03
C MET A 64 -11.57 -0.35 11.34
N SER A 65 -12.62 -1.16 11.40
CA SER A 65 -12.65 -2.44 10.70
C SER A 65 -14.01 -2.67 10.05
N ALA A 66 -14.00 -3.34 8.91
CA ALA A 66 -15.19 -3.67 8.14
C ALA A 66 -14.91 -4.88 7.23
N SER A 67 -15.93 -5.44 6.58
CA SER A 67 -15.75 -6.45 5.54
C SER A 67 -15.43 -5.80 4.18
N VAL A 68 -14.87 -6.58 3.24
CA VAL A 68 -14.70 -6.15 1.84
C VAL A 68 -16.03 -5.74 1.20
N GLU A 69 -17.12 -6.41 1.52
CA GLU A 69 -18.47 -6.06 1.03
C GLU A 69 -18.96 -4.68 1.50
N SER A 70 -18.33 -4.10 2.53
CA SER A 70 -18.72 -2.80 3.09
C SER A 70 -18.00 -1.62 2.41
N LEU A 71 -17.25 -1.85 1.33
CA LEU A 71 -16.56 -0.79 0.59
C LEU A 71 -17.54 0.12 -0.19
N PRO A 72 -17.26 1.43 -0.30
CA PRO A 72 -16.12 2.15 0.28
C PRO A 72 -16.20 2.35 1.79
N LEU A 73 -15.02 2.43 2.45
CA LEU A 73 -14.94 2.80 3.86
C LEU A 73 -14.82 4.31 4.03
N TYR A 74 -15.64 4.88 4.90
CA TYR A 74 -15.60 6.29 5.23
C TYR A 74 -14.80 6.52 6.52
N LEU A 75 -13.59 7.08 6.39
CA LEU A 75 -12.65 7.31 7.50
C LEU A 75 -12.76 8.76 7.99
N PRO A 76 -13.15 9.03 9.24
CA PRO A 76 -13.33 10.40 9.71
C PRO A 76 -12.06 11.24 9.71
N LYS A 77 -12.12 12.44 9.11
CA LYS A 77 -11.01 13.39 9.02
C LYS A 77 -10.40 13.68 10.38
N LYS A 78 -11.23 13.91 11.39
CA LYS A 78 -10.82 14.16 12.78
C LYS A 78 -9.84 13.11 13.33
N HIS A 79 -9.98 11.85 12.89
CA HIS A 79 -9.16 10.75 13.38
C HIS A 79 -7.97 10.42 12.48
N PHE A 80 -8.13 10.58 11.17
CA PHE A 80 -7.20 10.02 10.18
C PHE A 80 -6.39 11.07 9.40
N GLN A 81 -6.78 12.34 9.43
CA GLN A 81 -6.04 13.41 8.73
C GLN A 81 -4.62 13.51 9.26
N ASP A 82 -3.66 13.74 8.35
CA ASP A 82 -2.25 13.94 8.67
C ASP A 82 -1.55 12.72 9.32
N ARG A 83 -2.07 11.51 9.11
CA ARG A 83 -1.49 10.29 9.67
C ARG A 83 -1.06 9.28 8.62
N TYR A 84 -0.05 8.50 8.95
CA TYR A 84 0.22 7.25 8.25
C TYR A 84 -0.86 6.24 8.62
N LEU A 85 -1.26 5.40 7.67
CA LEU A 85 -2.22 4.33 7.93
C LEU A 85 -1.57 2.97 7.69
N ARG A 86 -1.97 1.97 8.46
CA ARG A 86 -1.83 0.55 8.13
C ARG A 86 -3.20 -0.01 7.77
N VAL A 87 -3.31 -0.58 6.59
CA VAL A 87 -4.49 -1.30 6.11
C VAL A 87 -4.15 -2.79 6.07
N SER A 88 -4.73 -3.58 6.96
CA SER A 88 -4.51 -5.02 7.06
C SER A 88 -5.72 -5.79 6.56
N PHE A 89 -5.47 -6.88 5.83
CA PHE A 89 -6.49 -7.78 5.30
C PHE A 89 -6.42 -9.10 6.07
N TYR A 90 -7.50 -9.47 6.74
CA TYR A 90 -7.55 -10.62 7.62
C TYR A 90 -8.54 -11.66 7.11
N SER A 91 -8.09 -12.90 6.93
CA SER A 91 -8.97 -14.02 6.59
C SER A 91 -9.62 -14.52 7.87
N HIS A 92 -10.95 -14.45 7.92
CA HIS A 92 -11.71 -15.07 9.01
C HIS A 92 -11.58 -16.60 9.00
N THR A 93 -11.51 -17.21 7.83
CA THR A 93 -11.41 -18.67 7.70
C THR A 93 -10.04 -19.19 8.16
N GLN A 94 -8.97 -18.49 7.83
CA GLN A 94 -7.60 -18.91 8.19
C GLN A 94 -7.12 -18.33 9.52
N GLN A 95 -7.91 -17.44 10.13
CA GLN A 95 -7.59 -16.73 11.37
C GLN A 95 -6.23 -16.02 11.36
N THR A 96 -5.85 -15.45 10.22
CA THR A 96 -4.54 -14.81 10.05
C THR A 96 -4.63 -13.58 9.15
N THR A 97 -3.67 -12.68 9.31
CA THR A 97 -3.46 -11.59 8.35
C THR A 97 -2.93 -12.19 7.06
N ILE A 98 -3.61 -11.88 5.97
CA ILE A 98 -3.27 -12.33 4.61
C ILE A 98 -2.14 -11.45 4.08
N PHE A 99 -2.31 -10.14 4.17
CA PHE A 99 -1.31 -9.15 3.82
C PHE A 99 -1.70 -7.78 4.39
N SER A 100 -0.80 -6.81 4.29
CA SER A 100 -1.06 -5.45 4.77
C SER A 100 -0.33 -4.42 3.93
N MET A 101 -0.87 -3.20 3.94
CA MET A 101 -0.32 -2.06 3.24
C MET A 101 -0.23 -0.85 4.16
N GLU A 102 0.81 -0.06 3.98
CA GLU A 102 0.92 1.27 4.53
C GLU A 102 0.46 2.32 3.53
N VAL A 103 -0.17 3.37 4.03
CA VAL A 103 -0.56 4.56 3.29
C VAL A 103 0.14 5.76 3.90
N SER A 104 0.86 6.51 3.09
CA SER A 104 1.62 7.67 3.51
C SER A 104 0.71 8.78 4.04
N ARG A 105 1.22 9.53 5.02
CA ARG A 105 0.59 10.76 5.53
C ARG A 105 0.10 11.71 4.44
N ASP A 106 0.86 11.91 3.37
CA ASP A 106 0.49 12.82 2.27
C ASP A 106 -0.78 12.39 1.54
N SER A 107 -1.19 11.12 1.66
CA SER A 107 -2.48 10.66 1.13
C SER A 107 -3.66 11.20 1.95
N MET A 108 -3.40 11.53 3.21
CA MET A 108 -4.35 11.92 4.26
C MET A 108 -4.26 13.42 4.61
N ASP A 109 -3.63 14.24 3.77
CA ASP A 109 -3.45 15.68 3.97
C ASP A 109 -4.77 16.47 3.85
N LYS A 110 -5.60 16.09 2.87
CA LYS A 110 -6.91 16.67 2.58
C LYS A 110 -7.91 15.61 2.22
N VAL A 111 -9.16 15.80 2.62
CA VAL A 111 -10.24 14.85 2.32
C VAL A 111 -10.42 14.72 0.81
N ARG A 112 -10.34 13.47 0.35
CA ARG A 112 -10.55 13.05 -1.04
C ARG A 112 -10.77 11.54 -1.08
N PRO A 113 -11.32 11.01 -2.17
CA PRO A 113 -11.30 9.57 -2.42
C PRO A 113 -9.86 9.04 -2.50
N ILE A 114 -9.60 7.95 -1.79
CA ILE A 114 -8.34 7.23 -1.73
C ILE A 114 -8.57 5.87 -2.37
N LYS A 115 -7.83 5.57 -3.43
CA LYS A 115 -7.85 4.24 -4.07
C LYS A 115 -6.65 3.45 -3.61
N LEU A 116 -6.87 2.48 -2.72
CA LEU A 116 -5.88 1.49 -2.34
C LEU A 116 -5.74 0.49 -3.49
N LYS A 117 -4.57 0.47 -4.14
CA LYS A 117 -4.31 -0.39 -5.29
C LYS A 117 -3.63 -1.68 -4.86
N LEU A 118 -4.39 -2.78 -4.91
CA LEU A 118 -3.95 -4.13 -4.61
C LEU A 118 -3.47 -4.82 -5.89
N ASP A 119 -2.34 -4.35 -6.42
CA ASP A 119 -1.71 -4.87 -7.63
C ASP A 119 -0.41 -5.62 -7.31
N LYS A 120 0.23 -6.17 -8.35
CA LYS A 120 1.54 -6.82 -8.26
C LYS A 120 2.55 -5.94 -7.49
N PRO A 121 3.17 -6.45 -6.40
CA PRO A 121 4.22 -5.72 -5.71
C PRO A 121 5.42 -5.54 -6.64
N ASN A 122 6.03 -4.36 -6.63
CA ASN A 122 7.31 -4.10 -7.27
C ASN A 122 8.33 -3.88 -6.16
N PRO A 123 9.49 -4.51 -6.16
CA PRO A 123 10.54 -4.19 -5.21
C PRO A 123 11.15 -2.80 -5.52
N ASN A 124 11.61 -2.10 -4.48
CA ASN A 124 12.31 -0.83 -4.63
C ASN A 124 13.45 -0.74 -3.62
N LEU A 125 14.57 -1.33 -3.99
CA LEU A 125 15.77 -1.33 -3.17
C LEU A 125 16.26 0.11 -2.92
N ARG A 126 16.47 0.48 -1.65
CA ARG A 126 17.10 1.74 -1.25
C ARG A 126 18.31 1.45 -0.37
N ILE A 127 19.50 1.52 -0.93
CA ILE A 127 20.75 1.36 -0.17
C ILE A 127 20.96 2.56 0.77
N ILE A 128 21.35 2.30 2.02
CA ILE A 128 21.71 3.33 3.01
C ILE A 128 23.12 3.05 3.54
N ALA A 129 24.11 3.78 3.02
CA ALA A 129 25.48 3.83 3.51
C ALA A 129 26.09 2.44 3.82
N TRP A 130 26.42 2.15 5.08
CA TRP A 130 27.10 0.94 5.56
C TRP A 130 26.12 -0.10 6.15
N TRP A 131 24.81 0.20 6.14
CA TRP A 131 23.70 -0.65 6.61
C TRP A 131 22.73 -0.90 5.44
N LYS A 132 22.80 -2.07 4.82
CA LYS A 132 22.14 -2.33 3.53
C LYS A 132 20.65 -2.69 3.68
N ARG A 133 19.82 -1.75 4.13
CA ARG A 133 18.35 -1.93 4.15
C ARG A 133 17.82 -2.06 2.72
N VAL A 134 16.95 -3.03 2.46
CA VAL A 134 16.27 -3.20 1.17
C VAL A 134 14.79 -2.92 1.34
N ARG A 135 14.26 -1.81 0.78
CA ARG A 135 12.83 -1.53 0.86
C ARG A 135 12.08 -2.26 -0.25
N TYR A 136 10.85 -2.66 0.01
CA TYR A 136 9.88 -2.95 -1.05
C TYR A 136 8.96 -1.74 -1.12
N LYS A 137 8.87 -1.10 -2.29
CA LYS A 137 7.82 -0.09 -2.53
C LYS A 137 7.05 -0.55 -3.75
N PRO A 138 5.76 -0.87 -3.66
CA PRO A 138 4.96 -1.28 -4.79
C PRO A 138 5.11 -0.25 -5.92
N ALA A 139 5.04 -0.74 -7.15
CA ALA A 139 5.27 0.06 -8.37
C ALA A 139 4.40 1.31 -8.44
N VAL A 140 3.30 1.34 -7.70
CA VAL A 140 2.10 2.04 -8.14
C VAL A 140 1.82 3.33 -7.37
N SER A 141 2.55 3.63 -6.28
CA SER A 141 2.66 5.02 -5.80
C SER A 141 3.79 5.18 -4.78
N LYS A 142 4.44 6.35 -4.73
CA LYS A 142 5.31 6.74 -3.60
C LYS A 142 4.57 6.80 -2.25
N ARG A 143 3.24 6.65 -2.27
CA ARG A 143 2.31 6.93 -1.17
C ARG A 143 1.72 5.68 -0.53
N MET A 144 1.98 4.49 -1.08
CA MET A 144 1.44 3.24 -0.55
C MET A 144 2.50 2.16 -0.62
N SER A 145 2.59 1.29 0.38
CA SER A 145 3.56 0.19 0.41
C SER A 145 3.06 -1.10 1.00
N TYR A 146 3.31 -2.24 0.36
CA TYR A 146 3.11 -3.53 1.01
C TYR A 146 4.06 -3.65 2.20
N VAL A 147 3.50 -4.10 3.32
CA VAL A 147 4.18 -4.39 4.58
C VAL A 147 4.36 -5.90 4.62
N GLU A 148 3.24 -6.63 4.65
CA GLU A 148 3.19 -8.07 4.40
C GLU A 148 2.78 -8.32 2.96
N LEU A 149 3.35 -9.36 2.34
CA LEU A 149 3.08 -9.71 0.95
C LEU A 149 1.97 -10.77 0.87
N PRO A 150 1.03 -10.65 -0.08
CA PRO A 150 0.01 -11.66 -0.30
C PRO A 150 0.65 -12.95 -0.84
N TYR A 151 -0.04 -14.08 -0.77
CA TYR A 151 0.39 -15.31 -1.45
C TYR A 151 -0.83 -16.11 -1.87
N TRP A 152 -0.78 -16.72 -3.05
CA TRP A 152 -1.83 -17.61 -3.51
C TRP A 152 -1.49 -19.06 -3.13
N ASN A 153 -2.16 -19.57 -2.11
CA ASN A 153 -2.07 -20.98 -1.78
C ASN A 153 -2.96 -21.78 -2.74
N LYS A 154 -2.31 -22.45 -3.71
CA LYS A 154 -2.99 -23.28 -4.71
C LYS A 154 -3.70 -24.50 -4.13
N GLU A 155 -3.23 -25.04 -3.00
CA GLU A 155 -3.81 -26.24 -2.39
C GLU A 155 -5.20 -25.95 -1.82
N ILE A 156 -5.36 -24.81 -1.16
CA ILE A 156 -6.63 -24.39 -0.58
C ILE A 156 -7.40 -23.40 -1.45
N GLY A 157 -6.80 -22.92 -2.56
CA GLY A 157 -7.41 -21.97 -3.49
C GLY A 157 -7.73 -20.62 -2.87
N LYS A 158 -6.87 -20.11 -1.97
CA LYS A 158 -7.10 -18.86 -1.24
C LYS A 158 -5.85 -18.00 -1.14
N LEU A 159 -6.06 -16.70 -0.93
CA LEU A 159 -4.99 -15.82 -0.48
C LEU A 159 -4.59 -16.14 0.96
N THR A 160 -3.31 -16.23 1.23
CA THR A 160 -2.70 -16.43 2.56
C THR A 160 -1.57 -15.43 2.76
N SER A 161 -1.01 -15.39 3.97
CA SER A 161 0.32 -14.79 4.15
C SER A 161 1.36 -15.57 3.36
N ALA A 162 2.38 -14.87 2.86
CA ALA A 162 3.51 -15.50 2.20
C ALA A 162 4.21 -16.49 3.15
N PRO A 163 4.31 -17.78 2.78
CA PRO A 163 4.91 -18.80 3.64
C PRO A 163 6.42 -18.61 3.78
N GLN A 164 7.04 -17.97 2.78
CA GLN A 164 8.45 -17.64 2.75
C GLN A 164 8.61 -16.14 2.60
N LYS A 165 9.61 -15.59 3.27
CA LYS A 165 9.95 -14.18 3.13
C LYS A 165 10.66 -13.98 1.79
N PRO A 166 10.65 -12.77 1.22
CA PRO A 166 11.39 -12.50 0.00
C PRO A 166 12.88 -12.82 0.12
N MET A 167 13.50 -13.19 -0.99
CA MET A 167 14.92 -13.52 -1.07
C MET A 167 15.70 -12.36 -1.71
N LEU A 168 16.87 -12.06 -1.15
CA LEU A 168 17.85 -11.16 -1.73
C LEU A 168 19.07 -11.96 -2.19
N HIS A 169 19.32 -11.96 -3.49
CA HIS A 169 20.56 -12.45 -4.07
C HIS A 169 21.48 -11.26 -4.31
N VAL A 170 22.75 -11.38 -3.90
CA VAL A 170 23.75 -10.33 -4.10
C VAL A 170 24.98 -10.93 -4.74
N ASP A 171 25.52 -10.22 -5.73
CA ASP A 171 26.84 -10.43 -6.32
C ASP A 171 27.65 -9.16 -6.09
N ASN A 172 28.82 -9.29 -5.45
CA ASN A 172 29.66 -8.16 -5.13
C ASN A 172 30.53 -7.67 -6.31
N GLY A 173 30.52 -8.36 -7.45
CA GLY A 173 31.33 -8.05 -8.62
C GLY A 173 32.76 -8.58 -8.57
N GLU A 174 33.15 -9.24 -7.48
CA GLU A 174 34.46 -9.90 -7.28
C GLU A 174 34.32 -11.42 -7.11
N GLY A 175 33.17 -11.97 -7.52
CA GLY A 175 32.88 -13.41 -7.45
C GLY A 175 32.36 -13.90 -6.10
N LYS A 176 32.13 -13.02 -5.12
CA LYS A 176 31.38 -13.38 -3.91
C LYS A 176 29.90 -13.18 -4.15
N THR A 177 29.13 -14.24 -3.93
CA THR A 177 27.67 -14.21 -4.00
C THR A 177 27.05 -14.60 -2.66
N ALA A 178 25.89 -14.03 -2.35
CA ALA A 178 25.12 -14.36 -1.15
C ALA A 178 23.63 -14.41 -1.47
N THR A 179 22.93 -15.35 -0.85
CA THR A 179 21.47 -15.46 -0.87
C THR A 179 20.97 -15.31 0.55
N ILE A 180 20.14 -14.30 0.79
CA ILE A 180 19.68 -13.93 2.13
C ILE A 180 18.16 -13.89 2.14
N GLU A 181 17.55 -14.64 3.05
CA GLU A 181 16.14 -14.45 3.40
C GLU A 181 15.99 -13.10 4.08
N MET A 182 15.08 -12.29 3.57
CA MET A 182 14.86 -10.96 4.12
C MET A 182 14.03 -11.02 5.38
N GLY A 183 14.50 -10.41 6.48
CA GLY A 183 13.78 -10.33 7.74
C GLY A 183 12.81 -9.15 7.81
N ASP A 184 11.92 -9.17 8.81
CA ASP A 184 11.07 -8.03 9.14
C ASP A 184 11.91 -6.99 9.86
N PHE A 185 11.94 -5.76 9.36
CA PHE A 185 12.58 -4.65 10.06
C PHE A 185 11.71 -4.21 11.25
N CYS A 186 12.24 -3.34 12.14
CA CYS A 186 11.50 -2.85 13.30
C CYS A 186 10.06 -2.42 12.93
N MET A 187 9.06 -2.92 13.67
CA MET A 187 7.61 -2.71 13.46
C MET A 187 7.02 -3.30 12.17
N GLY A 188 7.76 -4.19 11.49
CA GLY A 188 7.30 -4.94 10.32
C GLY A 188 7.07 -4.09 9.08
N ASP A 189 7.45 -2.80 9.09
CA ASP A 189 7.13 -1.84 8.02
C ASP A 189 7.97 -2.02 6.76
N ARG A 190 9.08 -2.77 6.86
CA ARG A 190 10.08 -2.95 5.81
C ARG A 190 10.70 -4.33 5.90
N TRP A 191 11.03 -4.91 4.77
CA TRP A 191 11.93 -6.05 4.72
C TRP A 191 13.38 -5.58 4.84
N HIS A 192 14.29 -6.40 5.34
CA HIS A 192 15.71 -6.06 5.41
C HIS A 192 16.60 -7.29 5.30
N ALA A 193 17.82 -7.10 4.80
CA ALA A 193 18.85 -8.11 4.78
C ALA A 193 20.15 -7.49 5.27
N THR A 194 20.94 -8.26 6.01
CA THR A 194 22.29 -7.89 6.43
C THR A 194 23.26 -8.80 5.71
N LEU A 195 24.19 -8.21 4.96
CA LEU A 195 25.27 -8.96 4.33
C LEU A 195 26.37 -9.26 5.35
N PRO A 196 27.13 -10.34 5.19
CA PRO A 196 28.33 -10.60 5.97
C PRO A 196 29.33 -9.44 5.91
N ASP A 197 30.09 -9.22 6.99
CA ASP A 197 31.04 -8.11 7.10
C ASP A 197 32.14 -8.14 6.03
N ASP A 198 32.53 -9.33 5.57
CA ASP A 198 33.56 -9.53 4.54
C ASP A 198 33.01 -9.47 3.10
N PHE A 199 31.72 -9.15 2.92
CA PHE A 199 31.06 -9.15 1.61
C PHE A 199 31.32 -7.86 0.80
N ALA A 200 31.90 -6.83 1.41
CA ALA A 200 32.25 -5.60 0.71
C ALA A 200 33.31 -5.88 -0.39
N PRO A 201 33.17 -5.31 -1.60
CA PRO A 201 34.21 -5.40 -2.62
C PRO A 201 35.50 -4.74 -2.11
N THR A 202 36.65 -5.33 -2.45
CA THR A 202 37.98 -4.82 -2.11
C THR A 202 38.50 -3.79 -3.12
N SER A 203 37.85 -3.70 -4.28
CA SER A 203 38.16 -2.79 -5.38
C SER A 203 36.90 -2.11 -5.91
N ALA A 204 37.06 -1.21 -6.88
CA ALA A 204 35.90 -0.64 -7.57
C ALA A 204 35.15 -1.76 -8.32
N SER A 205 33.86 -1.92 -8.05
CA SER A 205 33.06 -3.03 -8.57
C SER A 205 31.60 -2.66 -8.67
N THR A 206 30.87 -3.28 -9.60
CA THR A 206 29.41 -3.14 -9.69
C THR A 206 28.76 -4.23 -8.85
N ILE A 207 28.09 -3.82 -7.78
CA ILE A 207 27.32 -4.73 -6.93
C ILE A 207 25.94 -4.91 -7.56
N THR A 208 25.57 -6.17 -7.82
CA THR A 208 24.25 -6.54 -8.31
C THR A 208 23.41 -7.08 -7.16
N TYR A 209 22.19 -6.58 -7.01
CA TYR A 209 21.18 -7.12 -6.11
C TYR A 209 19.99 -7.60 -6.94
N THR A 210 19.61 -8.86 -6.78
CA THR A 210 18.38 -9.43 -7.35
C THR A 210 17.42 -9.75 -6.21
N VAL A 211 16.27 -9.10 -6.24
CA VAL A 211 15.21 -9.34 -5.28
C VAL A 211 14.20 -10.30 -5.89
N GLU A 212 13.88 -11.38 -5.17
CA GLU A 212 12.93 -12.40 -5.57
C GLU A 212 11.78 -12.52 -4.57
N TYR A 213 10.57 -12.66 -5.11
CA TYR A 213 9.37 -12.95 -4.35
C TYR A 213 8.48 -13.90 -5.16
N ASP A 214 8.19 -15.05 -4.57
CA ASP A 214 7.21 -16.01 -5.08
C ASP A 214 5.84 -15.70 -4.48
N SER A 215 4.90 -15.39 -5.36
CA SER A 215 3.53 -15.06 -4.99
C SER A 215 2.58 -16.27 -4.99
N GLY A 216 3.10 -17.49 -5.23
CA GLY A 216 2.29 -18.70 -5.36
C GLY A 216 1.52 -18.75 -6.68
N GLY A 217 2.01 -18.05 -7.70
CA GLY A 217 1.33 -17.89 -8.99
C GLY A 217 0.20 -16.85 -9.00
N LEU A 218 0.13 -15.97 -7.99
CA LEU A 218 -0.77 -14.81 -7.98
C LEU A 218 -0.37 -13.78 -9.04
N PHE A 219 0.93 -13.66 -9.28
CA PHE A 219 1.58 -12.83 -10.26
C PHE A 219 2.74 -13.61 -10.89
N ASP A 220 3.20 -13.20 -12.08
CA ASP A 220 4.47 -13.70 -12.62
C ASP A 220 5.61 -13.43 -11.63
N SER A 221 6.56 -14.36 -11.52
CA SER A 221 7.70 -14.26 -10.61
C SER A 221 8.35 -12.88 -10.67
N VAL A 222 8.53 -12.27 -9.50
CA VAL A 222 9.11 -10.92 -9.40
C VAL A 222 10.59 -11.06 -9.14
N ALA A 223 11.40 -10.98 -10.19
CA ALA A 223 12.84 -10.82 -10.09
C ALA A 223 13.18 -9.40 -10.54
N THR A 224 13.78 -8.59 -9.66
CA THR A 224 14.20 -7.23 -10.02
C THR A 224 15.66 -7.03 -9.68
N LYS A 225 16.42 -6.66 -10.71
CA LYS A 225 17.85 -6.40 -10.65
C LYS A 225 18.10 -4.92 -10.35
N PHE A 226 19.02 -4.65 -9.43
CA PHE A 226 19.52 -3.32 -9.13
C PHE A 226 21.05 -3.36 -9.15
N GLU A 227 21.67 -2.38 -9.80
CA GLU A 227 23.12 -2.26 -9.92
C GLU A 227 23.60 -1.01 -9.20
N TYR A 228 24.72 -1.14 -8.49
CA TYR A 228 25.35 -0.04 -7.77
C TYR A 228 26.85 -0.08 -7.95
N ASP A 229 27.40 1.02 -8.44
CA ASP A 229 28.84 1.17 -8.57
C ASP A 229 29.45 1.47 -7.20
N TYR A 230 30.15 0.49 -6.66
CA TYR A 230 30.93 0.63 -5.46
C TYR A 230 32.31 1.21 -5.80
N ARG A 231 32.71 2.23 -5.04
CA ARG A 231 34.06 2.78 -5.08
C ARG A 231 34.64 2.69 -3.68
N VAL A 232 35.85 2.15 -3.57
CA VAL A 232 36.61 2.16 -2.32
C VAL A 232 36.92 3.63 -2.00
N GLY A 233 36.57 4.06 -0.79
CA GLY A 233 37.01 5.35 -0.29
C GLY A 233 38.53 5.33 -0.25
N VAL A 234 39.17 6.19 -1.04
CA VAL A 234 40.59 6.45 -0.84
C VAL A 234 40.65 7.35 0.38
N ASP A 235 41.07 6.82 1.52
CA ASP A 235 41.53 7.66 2.62
C ASP A 235 42.75 8.42 2.07
N THR A 236 42.51 9.67 1.67
CA THR A 236 43.59 10.61 1.40
C THR A 236 44.05 11.12 2.75
N ASP A 237 45.12 10.51 3.28
CA ASP A 237 45.92 11.08 4.37
C ASP A 237 46.33 12.54 4.10
#